data_AF-A0A7C4BUB2-F1
#
_entry.id   AF-A0A7C4BUB2-F1
#
_cell.length_a   1.000
_cell.length_b   1.000
_cell.length_c   1.000
_cell.angle_alpha   90.00
_cell.angle_beta   90.00
_cell.angle_gamma   90.00
#
_symmetry.space_group_name_H-M   'P 1'
#
loop_
_entity.id
_entity.type
_entity.pdbx_description
1 polymer ?
#
loop_
_entity_poly.entity_id
_entity_poly.type
_entity_poly.pdbx_seq_one_letter_code
_entity_poly.pdbx_strand_id
1 'polypeptide(L)'
;MICVAVCGAQSEGLPPVWEARKTVQDVLDKLTPLGPLLERLDASVWVDRGAPAVYRDQLKSAQDQFGYVIGTAKRLLQQPDSLSVALETGLRTQSLEFAVLSVAEVVRRYQNPAIAELLTSQLGESAAQREKLQRYIIALAAAKEQELAVADREAQRCRDTLSRQPTPAPPKPAAPAKKEVKK
;
A
#
# COMPACT_ATOMS: atom_id res chain seq x y z
N MET A 1 -8.14 -7.93 42.37
CA MET A 1 -8.89 -7.96 41.09
C MET A 1 -8.66 -6.61 40.43
N ILE A 2 -7.68 -6.51 39.53
CA ILE A 2 -7.24 -5.25 38.91
C ILE A 2 -7.87 -5.19 37.53
N CYS A 3 -8.80 -4.27 37.32
CA CYS A 3 -9.36 -3.96 36.01
C CYS A 3 -8.30 -3.24 35.17
N VAL A 4 -7.78 -3.91 34.15
CA VAL A 4 -6.99 -3.27 33.09
C VAL A 4 -7.96 -2.57 32.15
N ALA A 5 -7.97 -1.24 32.18
CA ALA A 5 -8.66 -0.43 31.19
C ALA A 5 -7.92 -0.56 29.85
N VAL A 6 -8.53 -1.26 28.90
CA VAL A 6 -8.10 -1.22 27.50
C VAL A 6 -8.55 0.13 26.94
N CYS A 7 -7.61 1.07 26.84
CA CYS A 7 -7.79 2.24 25.98
C CYS A 7 -7.81 1.73 24.54
N GLY A 8 -9.00 1.73 23.92
CA GLY A 8 -9.09 1.58 22.47
C GLY A 8 -8.38 2.76 21.83
N ALA A 9 -7.30 2.50 21.10
CA ALA A 9 -6.68 3.50 20.24
C ALA A 9 -7.78 4.03 19.32
N GLN A 10 -8.10 5.32 19.44
CA GLN A 10 -8.95 5.98 18.45
C GLN A 10 -8.22 5.85 17.12
N SER A 11 -8.79 5.09 16.18
CA SER A 11 -8.31 5.07 14.82
C SER A 11 -8.47 6.49 14.30
N GLU A 12 -7.35 7.20 14.19
CA GLU A 12 -7.27 8.44 13.43
C GLU A 12 -7.92 8.14 12.07
N GLY A 13 -9.00 8.87 11.76
CA GLY A 13 -9.80 8.58 10.57
C GLY A 13 -8.94 8.59 9.31
N LEU A 14 -9.33 7.81 8.29
CA LEU A 14 -8.62 7.77 7.02
C LEU A 14 -8.39 9.20 6.50
N PRO A 15 -7.14 9.64 6.28
CA PRO A 15 -6.88 10.95 5.73
C PRO A 15 -7.61 11.12 4.39
N PRO A 16 -8.09 12.34 4.08
CA PRO A 16 -8.74 12.60 2.81
C PRO A 16 -7.78 12.36 1.65
N VAL A 17 -8.34 11.98 0.49
CA VAL A 17 -7.58 11.55 -0.69
C VAL A 17 -6.50 12.56 -1.13
N TRP A 18 -6.75 13.86 -0.99
CA TRP A 18 -5.76 14.89 -1.35
C TRP A 18 -4.53 14.86 -0.42
N GLU A 19 -4.71 14.53 0.85
CA GLU A 19 -3.63 14.41 1.84
C GLU A 19 -2.85 13.10 1.62
N ALA A 20 -3.53 12.02 1.27
CA ALA A 20 -2.90 10.78 0.83
C ALA A 20 -1.99 11.01 -0.38
N ARG A 21 -2.50 11.69 -1.43
CA ARG A 21 -1.71 12.05 -2.62
C ARG A 21 -0.49 12.90 -2.24
N LYS A 22 -0.66 13.88 -1.34
CA LYS A 22 0.47 14.69 -0.85
C LYS A 22 1.51 13.83 -0.13
N THR A 23 1.09 12.90 0.72
CA THR A 23 2.01 11.97 1.41
C THR A 23 2.86 11.17 0.43
N VAL A 24 2.24 10.66 -0.64
CA VAL A 24 2.93 9.90 -1.68
C VAL A 24 3.86 10.80 -2.52
N GLN A 25 3.42 12.02 -2.83
CA GLN A 25 4.25 12.99 -3.55
C GLN A 25 5.48 13.39 -2.73
N ASP A 26 5.33 13.63 -1.42
CA ASP A 26 6.44 13.95 -0.53
C ASP A 26 7.49 12.82 -0.51
N VAL A 27 7.06 11.55 -0.55
CA VAL A 27 7.96 10.39 -0.68
C VAL A 27 8.72 10.42 -2.01
N LEU A 28 8.02 10.68 -3.13
CA LEU A 28 8.65 10.79 -4.45
C LEU A 28 9.68 11.92 -4.46
N ASP A 29 9.34 13.09 -3.95
CA ASP A 29 10.21 14.26 -3.96
C ASP A 29 11.48 14.01 -3.14
N LYS A 30 11.35 13.28 -2.02
CA LYS A 30 12.50 12.91 -1.18
C LYS A 30 13.35 11.77 -1.72
N LEU A 31 12.79 10.85 -2.51
CA LEU A 31 13.56 9.73 -3.06
C LEU A 31 14.13 10.01 -4.45
N THR A 32 13.50 10.88 -5.25
CA THR A 32 13.92 11.18 -6.63
C THR A 32 15.40 11.58 -6.77
N PRO A 33 16.01 12.36 -5.84
CA PRO A 33 17.43 12.69 -5.93
C PRO A 33 18.38 11.47 -5.86
N LEU A 34 17.93 10.31 -5.39
CA LEU A 34 18.73 9.08 -5.39
C LEU A 34 19.03 8.56 -6.80
N GLY A 35 18.15 8.80 -7.78
CA GLY A 35 18.32 8.29 -9.15
C GLY A 35 19.64 8.73 -9.78
N PRO A 36 19.89 10.04 -9.93
CA PRO A 36 21.16 10.55 -10.45
C PRO A 36 22.39 10.19 -9.60
N LEU A 37 22.23 9.87 -8.31
CA LEU A 37 23.33 9.37 -7.48
C LEU A 37 23.68 7.93 -7.86
N LEU A 38 22.68 7.06 -7.99
CA LEU A 38 22.84 5.66 -8.37
C LEU A 38 23.31 5.49 -9.82
N GLU A 39 22.91 6.37 -10.74
CA GLU A 39 23.33 6.35 -12.14
C GLU A 39 24.79 6.73 -12.34
N ARG A 40 25.35 7.55 -11.45
CA ARG A 40 26.77 7.96 -11.50
C ARG A 40 27.73 6.92 -10.93
N LEU A 41 27.21 5.90 -10.26
CA LEU A 41 28.03 4.81 -9.74
C LEU A 41 28.47 3.91 -10.89
N ASP A 42 29.73 3.47 -10.83
CA ASP A 42 30.30 2.57 -11.82
C ASP A 42 30.94 1.38 -11.12
N ALA A 43 30.25 0.24 -11.21
CA ALA A 43 30.72 -1.00 -10.61
C ALA A 43 31.96 -1.59 -11.29
N SER A 44 32.30 -1.15 -12.52
CA SER A 44 33.55 -1.57 -13.18
C SER A 44 34.77 -1.06 -12.40
N VAL A 45 34.74 0.20 -11.95
CA VAL A 45 35.77 0.81 -11.12
C VAL A 45 35.99 0.03 -9.82
N TRP A 46 34.91 -0.51 -9.24
CA TRP A 46 35.02 -1.29 -8.00
C TRP A 46 35.72 -2.62 -8.26
N VAL A 47 35.35 -3.32 -9.34
CA VAL A 47 35.95 -4.60 -9.70
C VAL A 47 37.42 -4.45 -10.08
N ASP A 48 37.77 -3.39 -10.81
CA ASP A 48 39.16 -3.07 -11.15
C ASP A 48 40.01 -2.78 -9.90
N ARG A 49 39.36 -2.37 -8.80
CA ARG A 49 39.96 -2.17 -7.47
C ARG A 49 39.88 -3.42 -6.57
N GLY A 50 39.56 -4.58 -7.14
CA GLY A 50 39.57 -5.88 -6.45
C GLY A 50 38.24 -6.26 -5.79
N ALA A 51 37.15 -5.54 -6.04
CA ALA A 51 35.84 -5.92 -5.54
C ALA A 51 35.26 -7.13 -6.28
N PRO A 52 34.49 -8.01 -5.60
CA PRO A 52 33.76 -9.10 -6.26
C PRO A 52 32.85 -8.62 -7.40
N ALA A 53 32.84 -9.36 -8.52
CA ALA A 53 32.05 -9.03 -9.70
C ALA A 53 30.53 -8.96 -9.43
N VAL A 54 30.04 -9.66 -8.41
CA VAL A 54 28.63 -9.63 -7.96
C VAL A 54 28.14 -8.24 -7.56
N TYR A 55 29.04 -7.30 -7.24
CA TYR A 55 28.64 -5.93 -6.94
C TYR A 55 28.08 -5.17 -8.15
N ARG A 56 28.33 -5.64 -9.38
CA ARG A 56 27.62 -5.14 -10.58
C ARG A 56 26.13 -5.44 -10.48
N ASP A 57 25.77 -6.66 -10.10
CA ASP A 57 24.38 -7.08 -9.93
C ASP A 57 23.74 -6.36 -8.74
N GLN A 58 24.51 -6.10 -7.69
CA GLN A 58 24.04 -5.35 -6.53
C GLN A 58 23.71 -3.88 -6.87
N LEU A 59 24.57 -3.20 -7.63
CA LEU A 59 24.29 -1.84 -8.11
C LEU A 59 23.07 -1.83 -9.03
N LYS A 60 23.02 -2.78 -9.97
CA LYS A 60 21.87 -2.92 -10.87
C LYS A 60 20.57 -3.16 -10.10
N SER A 61 20.59 -4.01 -9.09
CA SER A 61 19.44 -4.27 -8.23
C SER A 61 18.96 -2.98 -7.53
N ALA A 62 19.87 -2.14 -7.03
CA ALA A 62 19.50 -0.86 -6.43
C ALA A 62 18.86 0.11 -7.44
N GLN A 63 19.40 0.19 -8.66
CA GLN A 63 18.83 0.98 -9.75
C GLN A 63 17.43 0.48 -10.16
N ASP A 64 17.27 -0.84 -10.28
CA ASP A 64 15.99 -1.46 -10.62
C ASP A 64 14.96 -1.22 -9.49
N GLN A 65 15.34 -1.36 -8.21
CA GLN A 65 14.47 -1.03 -7.07
C GLN A 65 14.05 0.45 -7.07
N PHE A 66 14.95 1.37 -7.42
CA PHE A 66 14.61 2.77 -7.54
C PHE A 66 13.55 2.98 -8.61
N GLY A 67 13.73 2.39 -9.79
CA GLY A 67 12.72 2.42 -10.86
C GLY A 67 11.37 1.87 -10.42
N TYR A 68 11.36 0.75 -9.68
CA TYR A 68 10.12 0.17 -9.15
C TYR A 68 9.42 1.10 -8.17
N VAL A 69 10.12 1.71 -7.21
CA VAL A 69 9.52 2.66 -6.26
C VAL A 69 8.86 3.84 -6.98
N ILE A 70 9.56 4.45 -7.95
CA ILE A 70 9.01 5.56 -8.73
C ILE A 70 7.75 5.11 -9.48
N GLY A 71 7.78 3.93 -10.11
CA GLY A 71 6.63 3.38 -10.82
C GLY A 71 5.43 3.08 -9.90
N THR A 72 5.66 2.44 -8.76
CA THR A 72 4.59 2.07 -7.81
C THR A 72 4.01 3.31 -7.13
N ALA A 73 4.84 4.27 -6.73
CA ALA A 73 4.36 5.51 -6.14
C ALA A 73 3.55 6.36 -7.13
N LYS A 74 3.94 6.41 -8.42
CA LYS A 74 3.12 7.03 -9.47
C LYS A 74 1.77 6.33 -9.65
N ARG A 75 1.72 4.99 -9.59
CA ARG A 75 0.44 4.25 -9.61
C ARG A 75 -0.41 4.58 -8.38
N LEU A 76 0.21 4.69 -7.20
CA LEU A 76 -0.50 5.04 -5.96
C LEU A 76 -1.09 6.45 -6.02
N LEU A 77 -0.41 7.41 -6.65
CA LEU A 77 -0.98 8.74 -6.90
C LEU A 77 -2.25 8.69 -7.76
N GLN A 78 -2.34 7.76 -8.71
CA GLN A 78 -3.54 7.57 -9.53
C GLN A 78 -4.64 6.81 -8.78
N GLN A 79 -4.26 5.88 -7.90
CA GLN A 79 -5.16 4.97 -7.20
C GLN A 79 -4.90 5.02 -5.68
N PRO A 80 -5.13 6.16 -5.01
CA PRO A 80 -4.80 6.32 -3.59
C PRO A 80 -5.55 5.31 -2.72
N ASP A 81 -6.82 5.02 -3.01
CA ASP A 81 -7.64 4.11 -2.19
C ASP A 81 -7.32 2.62 -2.40
N SER A 82 -6.33 2.30 -3.23
CA SER A 82 -5.92 0.92 -3.52
C SER A 82 -4.91 0.42 -2.49
N LEU A 83 -5.39 -0.37 -1.51
CA LEU A 83 -4.55 -0.95 -0.46
C LEU A 83 -3.41 -1.82 -1.02
N SER A 84 -3.64 -2.57 -2.11
CA SER A 84 -2.61 -3.40 -2.72
C SER A 84 -1.46 -2.57 -3.31
N VAL A 85 -1.79 -1.47 -4.00
CA VAL A 85 -0.80 -0.54 -4.57
C VAL A 85 -0.07 0.22 -3.45
N ALA A 86 -0.77 0.56 -2.38
CA ALA A 86 -0.19 1.22 -1.21
C ALA A 86 0.84 0.30 -0.51
N LEU A 87 0.47 -0.96 -0.25
CA LEU A 87 1.37 -1.98 0.31
C LEU A 87 2.58 -2.23 -0.59
N GLU A 88 2.36 -2.40 -1.90
CA GLU A 88 3.46 -2.59 -2.85
C GLU A 88 4.43 -1.41 -2.80
N THR A 89 3.92 -0.18 -2.78
CA THR A 89 4.75 1.04 -2.69
C THR A 89 5.57 1.07 -1.40
N GLY A 90 4.97 0.75 -0.25
CA GLY A 90 5.69 0.67 1.02
C GLY A 90 6.81 -0.38 1.01
N LEU A 91 6.52 -1.60 0.54
CA LEU A 91 7.48 -2.70 0.46
C LEU A 91 8.63 -2.42 -0.51
N ARG A 92 8.33 -1.82 -1.67
CA ARG A 92 9.36 -1.39 -2.64
C ARG A 92 10.25 -0.31 -2.04
N THR A 93 9.67 0.64 -1.31
CA THR A 93 10.42 1.70 -0.66
C THR A 93 11.39 1.14 0.38
N GLN A 94 10.96 0.15 1.16
CA GLN A 94 11.83 -0.55 2.11
C GLN A 94 12.93 -1.36 1.40
N SER A 95 12.59 -2.02 0.29
CA SER A 95 13.56 -2.78 -0.52
C SER A 95 14.65 -1.87 -1.11
N LEU A 96 14.27 -0.67 -1.57
CA LEU A 96 15.20 0.35 -2.05
C LEU A 96 16.16 0.79 -0.95
N GLU A 97 15.66 1.06 0.26
CA GLU A 97 16.52 1.45 1.40
C GLU A 97 17.61 0.40 1.64
N PHE A 98 17.23 -0.88 1.74
CA PHE A 98 18.20 -1.96 1.93
C PHE A 98 19.22 -2.03 0.79
N ALA A 99 18.76 -1.89 -0.46
CA ALA A 99 19.64 -1.94 -1.62
C ALA A 99 20.64 -0.77 -1.64
N VAL A 100 20.18 0.45 -1.35
CA VAL A 100 21.01 1.65 -1.33
C VAL A 100 22.01 1.61 -0.17
N LEU A 101 21.60 1.20 1.03
CA LEU A 101 22.53 1.04 2.16
C LEU A 101 23.60 -0.01 1.85
N SER A 102 23.23 -1.11 1.23
CA SER A 102 24.18 -2.15 0.83
C SER A 102 25.18 -1.64 -0.22
N VAL A 103 24.72 -0.87 -1.22
CA VAL A 103 25.60 -0.23 -2.21
C VAL A 103 26.50 0.83 -1.57
N ALA A 104 25.99 1.60 -0.60
CA ALA A 104 26.78 2.60 0.11
C ALA A 104 28.02 1.99 0.79
N GLU A 105 27.91 0.80 1.38
CA GLU A 105 29.06 0.08 1.94
C GLU A 105 30.12 -0.27 0.89
N VAL A 106 29.70 -0.68 -0.30
CA VAL A 106 30.62 -0.97 -1.42
C VAL A 106 31.30 0.33 -1.89
N VAL A 107 30.53 1.42 -2.03
CA VAL A 107 31.04 2.73 -2.43
C VAL A 107 32.05 3.28 -1.43
N ARG A 108 31.82 3.12 -0.12
CA ARG A 108 32.80 3.51 0.94
C ARG A 108 34.14 2.83 0.74
N ARG A 109 34.12 1.55 0.37
CA ARG A 109 35.32 0.71 0.29
C ARG A 109 36.07 0.84 -1.03
N TYR A 110 35.36 0.96 -2.15
CA TYR A 110 35.95 0.84 -3.48
C TYR A 110 35.88 2.11 -4.33
N GLN A 111 35.20 3.17 -3.90
CA GLN A 111 35.10 4.41 -4.66
C GLN A 111 35.43 5.64 -3.83
N ASN A 112 34.43 6.43 -3.45
CA ASN A 112 34.59 7.66 -2.69
C ASN A 112 33.60 7.63 -1.50
N PRO A 113 34.09 7.63 -0.25
CA PRO A 113 33.23 7.58 0.93
C PRO A 113 32.27 8.76 1.02
N ALA A 114 32.60 9.93 0.46
CA ALA A 114 31.68 11.08 0.42
C ALA A 114 30.42 10.80 -0.41
N ILE A 115 30.50 9.96 -1.44
CA ILE A 115 29.32 9.56 -2.23
C ILE A 115 28.43 8.62 -1.40
N ALA A 116 29.04 7.72 -0.63
CA ALA A 116 28.28 6.85 0.27
C ALA A 116 27.56 7.65 1.36
N GLU A 117 28.22 8.66 1.94
CA GLU A 117 27.57 9.56 2.91
C GLU A 117 26.43 10.37 2.27
N LEU A 118 26.55 10.75 1.00
CA LEU A 118 25.47 11.43 0.28
C LEU A 118 24.27 10.50 0.03
N LEU A 119 24.52 9.22 -0.29
CA LEU A 119 23.44 8.23 -0.44
C LEU A 119 22.71 7.98 0.88
N THR A 120 23.44 7.83 1.98
CA THR A 120 22.87 7.59 3.31
C THR A 120 22.17 8.82 3.86
N SER A 121 22.70 10.03 3.64
CA SER A 121 22.04 11.27 4.05
C SER A 121 20.72 11.46 3.31
N GLN A 122 20.69 11.21 2.00
CA GLN A 122 19.46 11.32 1.21
C GLN A 122 18.38 10.32 1.68
N LEU A 123 18.78 9.08 2.03
CA LEU A 123 17.86 8.12 2.64
C LEU A 123 17.36 8.60 4.00
N GLY A 124 18.25 9.15 4.85
CA GLY A 124 17.89 9.69 6.15
C GLY A 124 16.88 10.84 6.06
N GLU A 125 17.06 11.75 5.11
CA GLU A 125 16.13 12.85 4.85
C GLU A 125 14.72 12.40 4.42
N SER A 126 14.59 11.19 3.89
CA SER A 126 13.30 10.61 3.48
C SER A 126 12.58 9.85 4.60
N ALA A 127 13.23 9.61 5.75
CA ALA A 127 12.72 8.72 6.78
C ALA A 127 11.32 9.09 7.28
N ALA A 128 11.10 10.39 7.55
CA ALA A 128 9.80 10.88 8.00
C ALA A 128 8.69 10.70 6.96
N GLN A 129 8.99 10.85 5.67
CA GLN A 129 8.03 10.65 4.58
C GLN A 129 7.68 9.17 4.44
N ARG A 130 8.66 8.26 4.60
CA ARG A 130 8.42 6.81 4.59
C ARG A 130 7.56 6.37 5.78
N GLU A 131 7.80 6.93 6.96
CA GLU A 131 6.96 6.68 8.13
C GLU A 131 5.51 7.17 7.92
N LYS A 132 5.33 8.37 7.31
CA LYS A 132 4.00 8.88 6.94
C LYS A 132 3.29 7.94 5.96
N LEU A 133 4.00 7.43 4.95
CA LEU A 133 3.45 6.44 4.02
C LEU A 133 3.02 5.17 4.75
N GLN A 134 3.82 4.67 5.70
CA GLN A 134 3.45 3.50 6.50
C GLN A 134 2.19 3.74 7.34
N ARG A 135 2.08 4.90 8.02
CA ARG A 135 0.88 5.28 8.74
C ARG A 135 -0.34 5.35 7.83
N TYR A 136 -0.18 5.93 6.64
CA TYR A 136 -1.25 5.98 5.64
C TYR A 136 -1.73 4.58 5.22
N ILE A 137 -0.81 3.64 4.95
CA ILE A 137 -1.15 2.25 4.61
C ILE A 137 -1.96 1.59 5.73
N ILE A 138 -1.57 1.79 6.99
CA ILE A 138 -2.27 1.25 8.16
C ILE A 138 -3.68 1.85 8.27
N ALA A 139 -3.81 3.17 8.12
CA ALA A 139 -5.11 3.84 8.14
C ALA A 139 -6.02 3.36 7.02
N LEU A 140 -5.47 3.15 5.81
CA LEU A 140 -6.21 2.62 4.66
C LEU A 140 -6.67 1.17 4.91
N ALA A 141 -5.82 0.33 5.50
CA ALA A 141 -6.20 -1.03 5.87
C ALA A 141 -7.36 -1.04 6.87
N ALA A 142 -7.26 -0.26 7.95
CA ALA A 142 -8.31 -0.14 8.96
C ALA A 142 -9.63 0.36 8.36
N ALA A 143 -9.57 1.32 7.43
CA ALA A 143 -10.75 1.80 6.73
C ALA A 143 -11.41 0.69 5.88
N LYS A 144 -10.62 -0.09 5.15
CA LYS A 144 -11.13 -1.23 4.36
C LYS A 144 -11.73 -2.33 5.21
N GLU A 145 -11.14 -2.63 6.36
CA GLU A 145 -11.71 -3.58 7.32
C GLU A 145 -13.07 -3.09 7.84
N GLN A 146 -13.19 -1.80 8.16
CA GLN A 146 -14.45 -1.21 8.61
C GLN A 146 -15.52 -1.21 7.50
N GLU A 147 -15.15 -0.86 6.27
CA GLU A 147 -16.05 -0.92 5.10
C GLU A 147 -16.62 -2.34 4.90
N LEU A 148 -15.77 -3.36 4.99
CA LEU A 148 -16.17 -4.77 4.86
C LEU A 148 -17.09 -5.19 6.00
N ALA A 149 -16.79 -4.82 7.24
CA ALA A 149 -17.63 -5.15 8.39
C ALA A 149 -19.05 -4.55 8.27
N VAL A 150 -19.18 -3.33 7.75
CA VAL A 150 -20.48 -2.70 7.48
C VAL A 150 -21.20 -3.42 6.34
N ALA A 151 -20.50 -3.72 5.25
CA ALA A 151 -21.07 -4.45 4.11
C ALA A 151 -21.62 -5.82 4.52
N ASP A 152 -20.88 -6.56 5.35
CA ASP A 152 -21.31 -7.84 5.89
C ASP A 152 -22.56 -7.69 6.77
N ARG A 153 -22.58 -6.69 7.66
CA ARG A 153 -23.72 -6.44 8.54
C ARG A 153 -25.00 -6.13 7.75
N GLU A 154 -24.90 -5.27 6.74
CA GLU A 154 -26.06 -4.92 5.90
C GLU A 154 -26.49 -6.10 5.01
N ALA A 155 -25.55 -6.92 4.54
CA ALA A 155 -25.89 -8.16 3.82
C ALA A 155 -26.69 -9.13 4.70
N GLN A 156 -26.31 -9.30 5.98
CA GLN A 156 -27.07 -10.14 6.91
C GLN A 156 -28.46 -9.56 7.20
N ARG A 157 -28.56 -8.24 7.42
CA ARG A 157 -29.85 -7.57 7.61
C ARG A 157 -30.80 -7.77 6.42
N CYS A 158 -30.26 -7.73 5.20
CA CYS A 158 -31.02 -7.98 3.98
C CYS A 158 -31.55 -9.42 3.94
N ARG A 159 -30.70 -10.41 4.27
CA ARG A 159 -31.11 -11.82 4.38
C ARG A 159 -32.22 -12.03 5.42
N ASP A 160 -32.09 -11.42 6.59
CA ASP A 160 -33.12 -11.48 7.63
C ASP A 160 -34.45 -10.89 7.15
N THR A 161 -34.39 -9.78 6.41
CA THR A 161 -35.60 -9.13 5.87
C THR A 161 -36.27 -10.00 4.80
N LEU A 162 -35.49 -10.59 3.88
CA LEU A 162 -35.99 -11.45 2.82
C LEU A 162 -36.57 -12.76 3.36
N SER A 163 -35.91 -13.38 4.35
CA SER A 163 -36.40 -14.63 4.97
C SER A 163 -37.72 -14.47 5.73
N ARG A 164 -38.03 -13.24 6.19
CA ARG A 164 -39.28 -12.91 6.89
C ARG A 164 -40.38 -12.41 5.96
N GLN A 165 -40.14 -12.34 4.64
CA GLN A 165 -41.20 -11.96 3.70
C GLN A 165 -42.27 -13.06 3.65
N PRO A 166 -43.55 -12.72 3.86
CA PRO A 166 -44.63 -13.68 3.72
C PRO A 166 -44.69 -14.22 2.29
N THR A 167 -44.76 -15.53 2.13
CA THR A 167 -45.00 -16.15 0.82
C THR A 167 -46.40 -15.71 0.33
N PRO A 168 -46.55 -15.31 -0.96
CA PRO A 168 -47.85 -14.97 -1.50
C PRO A 168 -48.83 -16.13 -1.31
N ALA A 169 -50.01 -15.84 -0.77
CA ALA A 169 -51.04 -16.86 -0.57
C ALA A 169 -51.40 -17.50 -1.93
N PRO A 170 -51.58 -18.84 -1.99
CA PRO A 170 -51.97 -19.50 -3.23
C PRO A 170 -53.30 -18.93 -3.74
N PRO A 171 -53.47 -18.76 -5.06
CA PRO A 171 -54.68 -18.18 -5.64
C PRO A 171 -55.90 -19.00 -5.22
N LYS A 172 -56.93 -18.30 -4.73
CA LYS A 172 -58.18 -18.90 -4.25
C LYS A 172 -58.85 -19.66 -5.41
N PRO A 173 -59.27 -20.93 -5.22
CA PRO A 173 -59.96 -21.68 -6.27
C PRO A 173 -61.20 -20.91 -6.75
N ALA A 174 -61.33 -20.76 -8.07
CA ALA A 174 -62.51 -20.15 -8.68
C ALA A 174 -63.77 -20.90 -8.23
N ALA A 175 -64.76 -20.15 -7.73
CA ALA A 175 -66.02 -20.72 -7.28
C ALA A 175 -66.69 -21.49 -8.44
N PRO A 176 -67.28 -22.67 -8.17
CA PRO A 176 -67.91 -23.46 -9.22
C PRO A 176 -69.07 -22.68 -9.84
N ALA A 177 -69.04 -22.56 -11.16
CA ALA A 177 -70.13 -21.95 -11.93
C ALA A 177 -71.45 -22.65 -11.61
N LYS A 178 -72.43 -21.87 -11.12
CA LYS A 178 -73.81 -22.34 -10.94
C LYS A 178 -74.32 -22.79 -12.30
N LYS A 179 -74.61 -24.08 -12.45
CA LYS A 179 -75.33 -24.60 -13.60
C LYS A 179 -76.76 -24.05 -13.54
N GLU A 180 -77.11 -23.16 -14.45
CA GLU A 180 -78.50 -22.79 -14.72
C GLU A 180 -79.24 -24.03 -15.21
N VAL A 181 -80.22 -24.48 -14.42
CA VAL A 181 -81.18 -25.52 -14.82
C VAL A 181 -82.17 -24.84 -15.77
N LYS A 182 -82.04 -25.13 -17.07
CA LYS A 182 -83.00 -24.70 -18.09
C LYS A 182 -84.21 -25.63 -18.06
N LYS A 183 -85.38 -25.02 -17.96
CA LYS A 183 -86.72 -25.61 -17.83
C LYS A 183 -87.21 -26.19 -19.15
#